data_AF-A0A559LAP7-F1
#
_entry.id   AF-A0A559LAP7-F1
#
_cell.length_a   1.000
_cell.length_b   1.000
_cell.length_c   1.000
_cell.angle_alpha   90.00
_cell.angle_beta   90.00
_cell.angle_gamma   90.00
#
_symmetry.space_group_name_H-M   'P 1'
#
loop_
_entity.id
_entity.type
_entity.pdbx_description
1 polymer ?
#
loop_
_entity_poly.entity_id
_entity_poly.type
_entity_poly.pdbx_seq_one_letter_code
_entity_poly.pdbx_strand_id
1 'polypeptide(L)'
;MALVPQEDAGTVEEHLEYYRDPYRRGYAHADGQRVQVSENKRDVEYPTADETFKTDDETKKLIAKLCHAISYKLRHPYRATLEPIYDLYLQLPEPRMLYLTWPWRNRLLKIMGLPPKRNSESMLRYFALIADVKTAGLTLRRMHWNYALAFATKYTARVTPTEMDTALRLWQEMERSPNVKGNEVTFNILFDVASKTGNFALADMIYKEMECRGYEYNRYHHVSLIHYFGLKMDSNGIRAAYKDMVEAGEMIDTVVLNCVISGLLRCGEESAAELTYERMKSGHEMAPNIPDRDYGMGRVITKVLMMFTRIGKKHPELQKPLQKQMQLSPNLHTYKLFVEHYSVKVGDLAKVAQFLDEMKFLKIPIHATIFLSLFKGFYSHGGFTGSEWSEQRLEGVLKAMYQARDESIRGFAINRWLVIWALRAAKKCSSNETVIEVYDEMEKRWDIPVDRQPFIESILQTILDGADMKSSTGQWEGPSYRRYKKDGTRL
;
A
#
# COMPACT_ATOMS: atom_id res chain seq x y z
N MET A 1 -8.90 28.34 9.82
CA MET A 1 -7.67 27.84 10.48
C MET A 1 -7.09 26.74 9.60
N ALA A 2 -5.77 26.72 9.34
CA ALA A 2 -5.15 25.63 8.57
C ALA A 2 -5.27 24.30 9.34
N LEU A 3 -5.49 23.19 8.65
CA LEU A 3 -5.64 21.87 9.30
C LEU A 3 -4.31 21.36 9.87
N VAL A 4 -3.20 21.66 9.19
CA VAL A 4 -1.84 21.31 9.62
C VAL A 4 -1.13 22.57 10.10
N PRO A 5 -0.40 22.54 11.24
CA PRO A 5 0.40 23.68 11.69
C PRO A 5 1.43 24.08 10.63
N GLN A 6 1.35 25.32 10.18
CA GLN A 6 2.29 25.89 9.21
C GLN A 6 3.35 26.65 10.00
N GLU A 7 4.56 26.09 10.07
CA GLU A 7 5.78 26.85 10.37
C GLU A 7 6.35 27.38 9.04
N ASP A 8 7.32 28.29 9.08
CA ASP A 8 7.91 28.89 7.88
C ASP A 8 8.76 27.84 7.13
N ALA A 9 8.08 26.94 6.44
CA ALA A 9 8.60 25.68 5.97
C ALA A 9 9.12 25.73 4.53
N GLY A 10 9.28 26.91 3.91
CA GLY A 10 9.78 27.04 2.54
C GLY A 10 8.89 26.39 1.46
N THR A 11 9.42 26.23 0.24
CA THR A 11 8.74 25.51 -0.86
C THR A 11 9.24 24.08 -1.01
N VAL A 12 8.47 23.23 -1.72
CA VAL A 12 8.88 21.85 -2.01
C VAL A 12 10.21 21.81 -2.75
N GLU A 13 10.39 22.71 -3.72
CA GLU A 13 11.59 22.80 -4.54
C GLU A 13 12.81 23.11 -3.70
N GLU A 14 12.71 24.04 -2.73
CA GLU A 14 13.80 24.34 -1.80
C GLU A 14 14.25 23.10 -1.02
N HIS A 15 13.30 22.28 -0.55
CA HIS A 15 13.60 21.02 0.14
C HIS A 15 14.08 19.90 -0.78
N LEU A 16 13.77 19.95 -2.07
CA LEU A 16 14.35 19.02 -3.06
C LEU A 16 15.71 19.50 -3.56
N GLU A 17 16.01 20.79 -3.50
CA GLU A 17 17.27 21.41 -3.90
C GLU A 17 18.32 21.39 -2.80
N TYR A 18 17.95 21.57 -1.54
CA TYR A 18 18.86 21.55 -0.39
C TYR A 18 19.66 20.24 -0.28
N TYR A 19 19.08 19.13 -0.73
CA TYR A 19 19.73 17.82 -0.74
C TYR A 19 20.42 17.48 -2.07
N ARG A 20 20.38 18.39 -3.06
CA ARG A 20 21.20 18.27 -4.26
C ARG A 20 22.64 18.63 -3.87
N ASP A 21 23.52 17.66 -4.07
CA ASP A 21 24.95 17.81 -4.35
C ASP A 21 25.54 19.22 -4.08
N PRO A 22 26.32 19.41 -2.99
CA PRO A 22 26.94 20.70 -2.66
C PRO A 22 27.83 21.28 -3.78
N TYR A 23 28.13 20.49 -4.82
CA TYR A 23 29.07 20.85 -5.88
C TYR A 23 28.43 21.20 -7.22
N ARG A 24 27.09 21.36 -7.31
CA ARG A 24 26.36 21.86 -8.50
C ARG A 24 26.92 21.33 -9.84
N ARG A 25 27.11 20.01 -9.99
CA ARG A 25 27.51 19.44 -11.28
C ARG A 25 26.26 19.18 -12.13
N GLY A 26 25.82 20.23 -12.83
CA GLY A 26 24.81 20.14 -13.86
C GLY A 26 25.28 19.24 -15.00
N TYR A 27 24.84 17.98 -15.00
CA TYR A 27 24.97 17.12 -16.17
C TYR A 27 23.91 17.56 -17.18
N ALA A 28 24.36 17.95 -18.37
CA ALA A 28 23.49 18.20 -19.51
C ALA A 28 22.64 16.96 -19.80
N HIS A 29 21.33 17.15 -19.98
CA HIS A 29 20.43 16.08 -20.40
C HIS A 29 20.79 15.66 -21.82
N ALA A 30 20.86 14.34 -22.06
CA ALA A 30 20.99 13.82 -23.42
C ALA A 30 19.76 14.24 -24.23
N ASP A 31 19.99 14.85 -25.39
CA ASP A 31 18.92 15.15 -26.35
C ASP A 31 18.12 13.87 -26.60
N GLY A 32 16.86 13.85 -26.16
CA GLY A 32 15.98 12.71 -26.37
C GLY A 32 15.87 12.45 -27.87
N GLN A 33 16.19 11.23 -28.31
CA GLN A 33 16.03 10.85 -29.71
C GLN A 33 14.60 11.17 -30.17
N ARG A 34 14.48 12.11 -31.11
CA ARG A 34 13.24 12.36 -31.85
C ARG A 34 13.01 11.20 -32.81
N VAL A 35 12.49 10.10 -32.29
CA VAL A 35 11.98 9.01 -33.12
C VAL A 35 10.49 9.26 -33.34
N GLN A 36 10.16 9.77 -34.51
CA GLN A 36 8.81 9.67 -35.07
C GLN A 36 8.66 8.31 -35.78
N VAL A 37 7.42 7.92 -36.05
CA VAL A 37 6.95 6.85 -36.96
C VAL A 37 6.69 5.49 -36.27
N SER A 38 5.55 4.78 -36.43
CA SER A 38 4.40 4.78 -37.37
C SER A 38 3.05 4.61 -36.61
N GLU A 39 1.95 5.17 -37.13
CA GLU A 39 0.58 5.17 -36.56
C GLU A 39 -0.38 4.17 -37.25
N ASN A 40 0.09 3.02 -37.74
CA ASN A 40 -0.79 2.09 -38.44
C ASN A 40 -1.82 1.44 -37.49
N LYS A 41 -3.08 1.93 -37.52
CA LYS A 41 -4.23 1.33 -36.81
C LYS A 41 -4.34 -0.19 -37.00
N ARG A 42 -3.96 -0.68 -38.18
CA ARG A 42 -4.00 -2.10 -38.55
C ARG A 42 -3.12 -2.98 -37.66
N ASP A 43 -1.96 -2.48 -37.24
CA ASP A 43 -1.01 -3.23 -36.40
C ASP A 43 -1.47 -3.31 -34.93
N VAL A 44 -2.27 -2.33 -34.50
CA VAL A 44 -2.86 -2.28 -33.15
C VAL A 44 -4.15 -3.11 -33.08
N GLU A 45 -4.94 -3.12 -34.14
CA GLU A 45 -6.25 -3.77 -34.21
C GLU A 45 -6.17 -5.27 -34.57
N TYR A 46 -4.99 -5.77 -34.97
CA TYR A 46 -4.74 -7.17 -35.32
C TYR A 46 -4.83 -8.15 -34.12
N PRO A 47 -5.46 -9.33 -34.25
CA PRO A 47 -6.21 -9.84 -35.40
C PRO A 47 -7.60 -9.23 -35.55
N THR A 48 -8.07 -9.15 -36.80
CA THR A 48 -9.43 -8.72 -37.14
C THR A 48 -10.48 -9.74 -36.67
N ALA A 49 -11.75 -9.32 -36.58
CA ALA A 49 -12.84 -10.24 -36.23
C ALA A 49 -12.82 -11.46 -37.16
N ASP A 50 -12.82 -11.25 -38.47
CA ASP A 50 -12.87 -12.34 -39.46
C ASP A 50 -11.69 -13.32 -39.36
N GLU A 51 -10.53 -12.88 -38.87
CA GLU A 51 -9.37 -13.75 -38.61
C GLU A 51 -9.53 -14.56 -37.31
N THR A 52 -10.10 -13.96 -36.25
CA THR A 52 -10.40 -14.67 -34.99
C THR A 52 -11.55 -15.67 -35.11
N PHE A 53 -12.47 -15.50 -36.08
CA PHE A 53 -13.66 -16.33 -36.26
C PHE A 53 -13.43 -17.57 -37.17
N LYS A 54 -12.25 -17.73 -37.78
CA LYS A 54 -11.84 -18.91 -38.58
C LYS A 54 -11.40 -20.11 -37.72
N THR A 55 -12.11 -20.38 -36.63
CA THR A 55 -11.74 -21.40 -35.65
C THR A 55 -12.81 -22.50 -35.54
N ASP A 56 -12.45 -23.60 -34.88
CA ASP A 56 -13.36 -24.70 -34.54
C ASP A 56 -14.53 -24.23 -33.65
N ASP A 57 -15.66 -24.92 -33.76
CA ASP A 57 -16.89 -24.52 -33.05
C ASP A 57 -16.79 -24.65 -31.52
N GLU A 58 -15.93 -25.53 -31.01
CA GLU A 58 -15.66 -25.65 -29.58
C GLU A 58 -14.88 -24.43 -29.06
N THR A 59 -13.81 -24.01 -29.76
CA THR A 59 -13.10 -22.76 -29.43
C THR A 59 -14.01 -21.53 -29.51
N LYS A 60 -14.93 -21.46 -30.49
CA LYS A 60 -15.92 -20.36 -30.55
C LYS A 60 -16.82 -20.32 -29.31
N LYS A 61 -17.30 -21.47 -28.84
CA LYS A 61 -18.09 -21.56 -27.59
C LYS A 61 -17.28 -21.10 -26.38
N LEU A 62 -15.99 -21.47 -26.29
CA LEU A 62 -15.10 -21.03 -25.22
C LEU A 62 -14.87 -19.50 -25.25
N ILE A 63 -14.59 -18.94 -26.43
CA ILE A 63 -14.44 -17.48 -26.62
C ILE A 63 -15.73 -16.75 -26.20
N ALA A 64 -16.90 -17.25 -26.59
CA ALA A 64 -18.18 -16.65 -26.22
C ALA A 64 -18.41 -16.67 -24.70
N LYS A 65 -18.13 -17.80 -24.03
CA LYS A 65 -18.19 -17.92 -22.56
C LYS A 65 -17.24 -16.93 -21.87
N LEU A 66 -15.99 -16.85 -22.36
CA LEU A 66 -15.00 -15.92 -21.83
C LEU A 66 -15.44 -14.46 -22.00
N CYS A 67 -15.91 -14.07 -23.18
CA CYS A 67 -16.41 -12.72 -23.46
C CYS A 67 -17.62 -12.36 -22.59
N HIS A 68 -18.53 -13.31 -22.35
CA HIS A 68 -19.65 -13.15 -21.44
C HIS A 68 -19.16 -12.92 -20.00
N ALA A 69 -18.25 -13.75 -19.51
CA ALA A 69 -17.70 -13.64 -18.16
C ALA A 69 -16.95 -12.30 -17.94
N ILE A 70 -16.15 -11.86 -18.92
CA ILE A 70 -15.49 -10.55 -18.92
C ILE A 70 -16.54 -9.42 -18.83
N SER A 71 -17.61 -9.50 -19.63
CA SER A 71 -18.67 -8.48 -19.64
C SER A 71 -19.42 -8.43 -18.31
N TYR A 72 -19.73 -9.60 -17.73
CA TYR A 72 -20.38 -9.71 -16.43
C TYR A 72 -19.51 -9.09 -15.33
N LYS A 73 -18.20 -9.36 -15.31
CA LYS A 73 -17.25 -8.76 -14.37
C LYS A 73 -17.14 -7.24 -14.52
N LEU A 74 -17.17 -6.72 -15.75
CA LEU A 74 -17.15 -5.27 -15.99
C LEU A 74 -18.41 -4.56 -15.47
N ARG A 75 -19.58 -5.20 -15.59
CA ARG A 75 -20.85 -4.68 -15.06
C ARG A 75 -20.96 -4.84 -13.54
N HIS A 76 -20.38 -5.92 -13.00
CA HIS A 76 -20.42 -6.24 -11.57
C HIS A 76 -19.01 -6.45 -10.99
N PRO A 77 -18.21 -5.37 -10.82
CA PRO A 77 -16.80 -5.48 -10.42
C PRO A 77 -16.54 -6.21 -9.10
N TYR A 78 -17.49 -6.17 -8.17
CA TYR A 78 -17.34 -6.71 -6.81
C TYR A 78 -18.00 -8.08 -6.59
N ARG A 79 -18.81 -8.57 -7.53
CA ARG A 79 -19.57 -9.83 -7.35
C ARG A 79 -18.91 -11.05 -7.99
N ALA A 80 -18.21 -10.87 -9.11
CA ALA A 80 -17.57 -11.98 -9.82
C ALA A 80 -16.11 -12.16 -9.39
N THR A 81 -15.66 -13.41 -9.22
CA THR A 81 -14.25 -13.74 -9.00
C THR A 81 -13.46 -13.69 -10.32
N LEU A 82 -12.16 -13.46 -10.25
CA LEU A 82 -11.29 -13.42 -11.44
C LEU A 82 -10.81 -14.80 -11.88
N GLU A 83 -10.85 -15.78 -10.98
CA GLU A 83 -10.37 -17.14 -11.20
C GLU A 83 -11.07 -17.87 -12.33
N PRO A 84 -12.42 -17.98 -12.38
CA PRO A 84 -13.10 -18.66 -13.47
C PRO A 84 -12.83 -18.03 -14.84
N ILE A 85 -12.56 -16.72 -14.88
CA ILE A 85 -12.24 -16.00 -16.12
C ILE A 85 -10.85 -16.40 -16.62
N TYR A 86 -9.88 -16.55 -15.70
CA TYR A 86 -8.54 -16.99 -16.04
C TYR A 86 -8.53 -18.46 -16.47
N ASP A 87 -9.31 -19.32 -15.81
CA ASP A 87 -9.42 -20.74 -16.18
C ASP A 87 -10.03 -20.91 -17.58
N LEU A 88 -11.08 -20.13 -17.90
CA LEU A 88 -11.64 -20.09 -19.25
C LEU A 88 -10.65 -19.60 -20.29
N TYR A 89 -9.77 -18.66 -19.93
CA TYR A 89 -8.69 -18.21 -20.80
C TYR A 89 -7.65 -19.30 -21.04
N LEU A 90 -7.25 -20.04 -20.01
CA LEU A 90 -6.27 -21.13 -20.13
C LEU A 90 -6.75 -22.30 -21.02
N GLN A 91 -8.07 -22.51 -21.11
CA GLN A 91 -8.69 -23.51 -22.00
C GLN A 91 -8.56 -23.17 -23.49
N LEU A 92 -8.19 -21.94 -23.85
CA LEU A 92 -7.94 -21.60 -25.25
C LEU A 92 -6.64 -22.26 -25.75
N PRO A 93 -6.58 -22.67 -27.04
CA PRO A 93 -5.34 -23.16 -27.65
C PRO A 93 -4.25 -22.09 -27.71
N GLU A 94 -2.98 -22.50 -27.70
CA GLU A 94 -1.85 -21.59 -27.92
C GLU A 94 -1.66 -21.30 -29.43
N PRO A 95 -1.40 -20.04 -29.84
CA PRO A 95 -1.23 -18.82 -29.02
C PRO A 95 -2.57 -18.14 -28.64
N ARG A 96 -2.90 -18.16 -27.34
CA ARG A 96 -4.23 -17.77 -26.81
C ARG A 96 -4.67 -16.36 -27.16
N MET A 97 -3.74 -15.40 -27.14
CA MET A 97 -4.01 -13.98 -27.39
C MET A 97 -4.41 -13.66 -28.83
N LEU A 98 -4.21 -14.59 -29.78
CA LEU A 98 -4.64 -14.41 -31.17
C LEU A 98 -6.12 -14.76 -31.37
N TYR A 99 -6.73 -15.52 -30.46
CA TYR A 99 -8.16 -15.87 -30.51
C TYR A 99 -9.08 -14.73 -30.03
N LEU A 100 -8.50 -13.70 -29.41
CA LEU A 100 -9.24 -12.58 -28.86
C LEU A 100 -9.03 -11.34 -29.72
N THR A 101 -10.14 -10.74 -30.17
CA THR A 101 -10.05 -9.44 -30.85
C THR A 101 -9.53 -8.37 -29.90
N TRP A 102 -8.97 -7.30 -30.47
CA TRP A 102 -8.38 -6.20 -29.71
C TRP A 102 -9.28 -5.68 -28.56
N PRO A 103 -10.60 -5.39 -28.73
CA PRO A 103 -11.44 -4.93 -27.63
C PRO A 103 -11.52 -5.91 -26.46
N TRP A 104 -11.61 -7.21 -26.73
CA TRP A 104 -11.70 -8.24 -25.69
C TRP A 104 -10.38 -8.44 -24.96
N ARG A 105 -9.24 -8.37 -25.66
CA ARG A 105 -7.91 -8.39 -25.01
C ARG A 105 -7.73 -7.23 -24.05
N ASN A 106 -8.08 -6.00 -24.44
CA ASN A 106 -7.97 -4.86 -23.51
C ASN A 106 -8.91 -4.99 -22.32
N ARG A 107 -10.13 -5.52 -22.53
CA ARG A 107 -11.07 -5.76 -21.43
C ARG A 107 -10.53 -6.81 -20.47
N LEU A 108 -9.98 -7.92 -20.98
CA LEU A 108 -9.33 -8.97 -20.20
C LEU A 108 -8.15 -8.41 -19.38
N LEU A 109 -7.21 -7.74 -20.03
CA LEU A 109 -6.06 -7.13 -19.36
C LEU A 109 -6.48 -6.06 -18.35
N LYS A 110 -7.58 -5.33 -18.59
CA LYS A 110 -8.10 -4.33 -17.64
C LYS A 110 -8.70 -4.97 -16.38
N ILE A 111 -9.49 -6.04 -16.51
CA ILE A 111 -10.09 -6.70 -15.34
C ILE A 111 -9.03 -7.43 -14.52
N MET A 112 -8.06 -8.07 -15.19
CA MET A 112 -6.95 -8.79 -14.55
C MET A 112 -5.91 -7.82 -13.97
N GLY A 113 -5.78 -6.62 -14.57
CA GLY A 113 -4.93 -5.51 -14.10
C GLY A 113 -5.40 -4.81 -12.82
N LEU A 114 -6.68 -4.99 -12.45
CA LEU A 114 -7.34 -4.29 -11.36
C LEU A 114 -8.06 -5.25 -10.40
N PRO A 115 -7.36 -6.21 -9.78
CA PRO A 115 -7.97 -7.10 -8.82
C PRO A 115 -8.40 -6.34 -7.55
N PRO A 116 -9.37 -6.88 -6.78
CA PRO A 116 -9.74 -6.33 -5.47
C PRO A 116 -8.55 -6.30 -4.49
N LYS A 117 -7.71 -7.34 -4.49
CA LYS A 117 -6.48 -7.42 -3.72
C LYS A 117 -5.32 -7.78 -4.65
N ARG A 118 -4.20 -7.06 -4.56
CA ARG A 118 -2.96 -7.38 -5.28
C ARG A 118 -2.14 -8.33 -4.42
N ASN A 119 -2.25 -9.62 -4.68
CA ASN A 119 -1.41 -10.66 -4.08
C ASN A 119 -0.46 -11.25 -5.13
N SER A 120 0.47 -12.10 -4.69
CA SER A 120 1.41 -12.80 -5.58
C SER A 120 0.69 -13.58 -6.67
N GLU A 121 -0.42 -14.24 -6.34
CA GLU A 121 -1.22 -15.00 -7.30
C GLU A 121 -1.81 -14.13 -8.41
N SER A 122 -2.48 -13.03 -8.08
CA SER A 122 -3.04 -12.10 -9.08
C SER A 122 -1.94 -11.50 -9.95
N MET A 123 -0.78 -11.26 -9.36
CA MET A 123 0.39 -10.77 -10.07
C MET A 123 0.92 -11.79 -11.08
N LEU A 124 1.11 -13.05 -10.66
CA LEU A 124 1.54 -14.14 -11.54
C LEU A 124 0.56 -14.35 -12.70
N ARG A 125 -0.74 -14.36 -12.42
CA ARG A 125 -1.79 -14.44 -13.45
C ARG A 125 -1.69 -13.27 -14.45
N TYR A 126 -1.43 -12.06 -13.97
CA TYR A 126 -1.29 -10.90 -14.85
C TYR A 126 -0.02 -10.96 -15.70
N PHE A 127 1.13 -11.33 -15.13
CA PHE A 127 2.38 -11.46 -15.88
C PHE A 127 2.33 -12.61 -16.90
N ALA A 128 1.61 -13.70 -16.63
CA ALA A 128 1.35 -14.75 -17.61
C ALA A 128 0.59 -14.19 -18.83
N LEU A 129 -0.46 -13.38 -18.61
CA LEU A 129 -1.17 -12.71 -19.72
C LEU A 129 -0.26 -11.75 -20.49
N ILE A 130 0.60 -10.99 -19.82
CA ILE A 130 1.56 -10.10 -20.46
C ILE A 130 2.57 -10.89 -21.30
N ALA A 131 3.04 -12.03 -20.80
CA ALA A 131 3.93 -12.93 -21.53
C ALA A 131 3.24 -13.47 -22.79
N ASP A 132 2.00 -13.94 -22.69
CA ASP A 132 1.23 -14.44 -23.85
C ASP A 132 1.03 -13.35 -24.92
N VAL A 133 0.79 -12.09 -24.51
CA VAL A 133 0.69 -10.96 -25.46
C VAL A 133 2.02 -10.77 -26.20
N LYS A 134 3.14 -10.81 -25.48
CA LYS A 134 4.48 -10.66 -26.09
C LYS A 134 4.84 -11.84 -26.98
N THR A 135 4.55 -13.07 -26.56
CA THR A 135 4.78 -14.29 -27.36
C THR A 135 3.96 -14.28 -28.65
N ALA A 136 2.75 -13.72 -28.62
CA ALA A 136 1.92 -13.52 -29.79
C ALA A 136 2.38 -12.35 -30.71
N GLY A 137 3.48 -11.67 -30.38
CA GLY A 137 4.00 -10.53 -31.16
C GLY A 137 3.14 -9.26 -31.05
N LEU A 138 2.28 -9.17 -30.04
CA LEU A 138 1.32 -8.08 -29.89
C LEU A 138 1.88 -6.95 -29.02
N THR A 139 1.39 -5.74 -29.25
CA THR A 139 1.82 -4.56 -28.49
C THR A 139 0.95 -4.30 -27.26
N LEU A 140 1.58 -3.80 -26.18
CA LEU A 140 0.91 -3.42 -24.95
C LEU A 140 0.65 -1.91 -24.93
N ARG A 141 -0.57 -1.53 -24.54
CA ARG A 141 -0.90 -0.12 -24.28
C ARG A 141 -0.26 0.38 -22.98
N ARG A 142 -0.05 1.69 -22.89
CA ARG A 142 0.44 2.40 -21.69
C ARG A 142 -0.26 1.96 -20.39
N MET A 143 -1.58 1.79 -20.43
CA MET A 143 -2.36 1.34 -19.27
C MET A 143 -1.95 -0.07 -18.79
N HIS A 144 -1.66 -1.00 -19.71
CA HIS A 144 -1.26 -2.36 -19.37
C HIS A 144 0.13 -2.39 -18.71
N TRP A 145 1.07 -1.58 -19.24
CA TRP A 145 2.36 -1.37 -18.59
C TRP A 145 2.23 -0.80 -17.18
N ASN A 146 1.33 0.17 -16.98
CA ASN A 146 1.08 0.72 -15.65
C ASN A 146 0.50 -0.32 -14.68
N TYR A 147 -0.33 -1.26 -15.15
CA TYR A 147 -0.77 -2.38 -14.33
C TYR A 147 0.38 -3.34 -14.00
N ALA A 148 1.23 -3.67 -14.97
CA ALA A 148 2.41 -4.52 -14.74
C ALA A 148 3.36 -3.88 -13.71
N LEU A 149 3.65 -2.58 -13.85
CA LEU A 149 4.44 -1.80 -12.90
C LEU A 149 3.81 -1.80 -11.50
N ALA A 150 2.49 -1.58 -11.40
CA ALA A 150 1.79 -1.62 -10.12
C ALA A 150 1.84 -3.02 -9.47
N PHE A 151 1.81 -4.08 -10.27
CA PHE A 151 1.91 -5.45 -9.78
C PHE A 151 3.32 -5.82 -9.33
N ALA A 152 4.35 -5.41 -10.07
CA ALA A 152 5.74 -5.62 -9.69
C ALA A 152 6.09 -4.98 -8.34
N THR A 153 5.32 -3.97 -7.92
CA THR A 153 5.69 -3.09 -6.81
C THR A 153 4.76 -3.19 -5.59
N LYS A 154 3.50 -3.59 -5.77
CA LYS A 154 2.47 -3.56 -4.72
C LYS A 154 1.91 -4.93 -4.33
N TYR A 155 2.55 -6.02 -4.75
CA TYR A 155 2.12 -7.39 -4.39
C TYR A 155 2.59 -7.83 -3.00
N THR A 156 3.69 -7.24 -2.51
CA THR A 156 4.23 -7.46 -1.16
C THR A 156 3.81 -6.33 -0.23
N ALA A 157 3.79 -6.62 1.07
CA ALA A 157 3.54 -5.60 2.10
C ALA A 157 4.72 -4.63 2.27
N ARG A 158 5.95 -5.09 2.01
CA ARG A 158 7.18 -4.29 2.09
C ARG A 158 7.86 -4.30 0.72
N VAL A 159 8.14 -3.10 0.21
CA VAL A 159 8.89 -2.91 -1.04
C VAL A 159 10.37 -3.09 -0.73
N THR A 160 11.06 -3.94 -1.48
CA THR A 160 12.51 -4.15 -1.35
C THR A 160 13.22 -3.66 -2.61
N PRO A 161 14.57 -3.58 -2.61
CA PRO A 161 15.33 -3.18 -3.79
C PRO A 161 15.04 -4.05 -5.04
N THR A 162 14.65 -5.32 -4.86
CA THR A 162 14.36 -6.22 -5.99
C THR A 162 13.08 -5.80 -6.73
N GLU A 163 12.04 -5.37 -6.01
CA GLU A 163 10.82 -4.84 -6.62
C GLU A 163 11.08 -3.50 -7.33
N MET A 164 11.96 -2.67 -6.77
CA MET A 164 12.41 -1.43 -7.42
C MET A 164 13.15 -1.71 -8.73
N ASP A 165 14.13 -2.61 -8.72
CA ASP A 165 14.89 -2.99 -9.92
C ASP A 165 13.96 -3.57 -10.99
N THR A 166 12.99 -4.38 -10.58
CA THR A 166 11.98 -4.95 -11.48
C THR A 166 11.10 -3.86 -12.09
N ALA A 167 10.67 -2.87 -11.30
CA ALA A 167 9.90 -1.74 -11.79
C ALA A 167 10.69 -0.90 -12.80
N LEU A 168 11.98 -0.63 -12.53
CA LEU A 168 12.85 0.09 -13.45
C LEU A 168 13.06 -0.67 -14.77
N ARG A 169 13.26 -1.99 -14.71
CA ARG A 169 13.36 -2.83 -15.92
C ARG A 169 12.09 -2.80 -16.75
N LEU A 170 10.92 -2.91 -16.11
CA LEU A 170 9.62 -2.82 -16.79
C LEU A 170 9.39 -1.43 -17.40
N TRP A 171 9.82 -0.37 -16.73
CA TRP A 171 9.75 0.98 -17.29
C TRP A 171 10.69 1.17 -18.48
N GLN A 172 11.92 0.66 -18.41
CA GLN A 172 12.84 0.67 -19.56
C GLN A 172 12.27 -0.11 -20.75
N GLU A 173 11.66 -1.27 -20.51
CA GLU A 173 11.00 -2.05 -21.56
C GLU A 173 9.79 -1.33 -22.16
N MET A 174 8.99 -0.67 -21.31
CA MET A 174 7.89 0.19 -21.73
C MET A 174 8.39 1.33 -22.63
N GLU A 175 9.45 2.03 -22.24
CA GLU A 175 10.03 3.17 -22.97
C GLU A 175 10.67 2.78 -24.32
N ARG A 176 11.15 1.54 -24.42
CA ARG A 176 11.63 0.92 -25.68
C ARG A 176 10.49 0.47 -26.58
N SER A 177 9.30 0.24 -26.04
CA SER A 177 8.14 -0.17 -26.83
C SER A 177 7.66 0.99 -27.70
N PRO A 178 7.34 0.75 -28.99
CA PRO A 178 6.95 1.81 -29.91
C PRO A 178 5.70 2.55 -29.43
N ASN A 179 5.72 3.89 -29.46
CA ASN A 179 4.62 4.78 -29.06
C ASN A 179 4.16 4.66 -27.58
N VAL A 180 4.94 4.05 -26.69
CA VAL A 180 4.60 3.93 -25.27
C VAL A 180 5.61 4.68 -24.39
N LYS A 181 5.26 5.92 -24.05
CA LYS A 181 5.99 6.71 -23.04
C LYS A 181 5.30 6.64 -21.68
N GLY A 182 6.10 6.62 -20.62
CA GLY A 182 5.60 6.72 -19.25
C GLY A 182 4.81 8.01 -19.06
N ASN A 183 3.70 7.97 -18.30
CA ASN A 183 2.90 9.15 -17.96
C ASN A 183 2.91 9.41 -16.45
N GLU A 184 2.17 10.42 -16.00
CA GLU A 184 1.85 10.69 -14.60
C GLU A 184 1.68 9.42 -13.73
N VAL A 185 0.87 8.46 -14.17
CA VAL A 185 0.65 7.22 -13.40
C VAL A 185 1.91 6.36 -13.32
N THR A 186 2.67 6.24 -14.41
CA THR A 186 3.96 5.53 -14.46
C THR A 186 4.93 6.13 -13.44
N PHE A 187 5.14 7.44 -13.50
CA PHE A 187 6.10 8.12 -12.64
C PHE A 187 5.67 8.15 -11.18
N ASN A 188 4.36 8.25 -10.88
CA ASN A 188 3.86 8.12 -9.52
C ASN A 188 4.13 6.71 -8.93
N ILE A 189 4.07 5.65 -9.74
CA ILE A 189 4.44 4.29 -9.28
C ILE A 189 5.94 4.22 -9.00
N LEU A 190 6.77 4.73 -9.93
CA LEU A 190 8.23 4.71 -9.78
C LEU A 190 8.69 5.54 -8.56
N PHE A 191 8.10 6.72 -8.36
CA PHE A 191 8.38 7.60 -7.22
C PHE A 191 7.99 6.95 -5.89
N ASP A 192 6.79 6.36 -5.80
CA ASP A 192 6.32 5.64 -4.59
C ASP A 192 7.26 4.50 -4.21
N VAL A 193 7.79 3.78 -5.20
CA VAL A 193 8.69 2.63 -5.01
C VAL A 193 10.10 3.06 -4.62
N ALA A 194 10.66 4.07 -5.28
CA ALA A 194 11.95 4.65 -4.92
C ALA A 194 11.90 5.22 -3.48
N SER A 195 10.82 5.92 -3.14
CA SER A 195 10.59 6.44 -1.79
C SER A 195 10.55 5.32 -0.75
N LYS A 196 9.72 4.29 -0.96
CA LYS A 196 9.52 3.19 0.00
C LYS A 196 10.72 2.27 0.16
N THR A 197 11.60 2.19 -0.84
CA THR A 197 12.87 1.47 -0.73
C THR A 197 13.96 2.29 -0.04
N GLY A 198 13.72 3.57 0.24
CA GLY A 198 14.69 4.47 0.83
C GLY A 198 15.72 5.01 -0.16
N ASN A 199 15.56 4.76 -1.47
CA ASN A 199 16.43 5.33 -2.49
C ASN A 199 15.95 6.74 -2.86
N PHE A 200 16.18 7.69 -1.94
CA PHE A 200 15.70 9.07 -2.08
C PHE A 200 16.35 9.80 -3.27
N ALA A 201 17.61 9.50 -3.59
CA ALA A 201 18.27 10.07 -4.77
C ALA A 201 17.56 9.69 -6.07
N LEU A 202 17.11 8.44 -6.20
CA LEU A 202 16.31 8.01 -7.34
C LEU A 202 14.92 8.68 -7.33
N ALA A 203 14.29 8.82 -6.17
CA ALA A 203 13.01 9.52 -6.05
C ALA A 203 13.12 10.98 -6.52
N ASP A 204 14.19 11.68 -6.14
CA ASP A 204 14.46 13.06 -6.57
C ASP A 204 14.69 13.15 -8.09
N MET A 205 15.43 12.19 -8.67
CA MET A 205 15.60 12.11 -10.13
C MET A 205 14.28 11.87 -10.86
N ILE A 206 13.42 11.00 -10.33
CA ILE A 206 12.10 10.71 -10.89
C ILE A 206 11.21 11.96 -10.81
N TYR A 207 11.24 12.69 -9.70
CA TYR A 207 10.49 13.93 -9.53
C TYR A 207 10.88 14.98 -10.60
N LYS A 208 12.19 15.23 -10.79
CA LYS A 208 12.66 16.14 -11.84
C LYS A 208 12.28 15.68 -13.25
N GLU A 209 12.36 14.37 -13.51
CA GLU A 209 11.96 13.83 -14.81
C GLU A 209 10.47 14.09 -15.09
N MET A 210 9.61 14.10 -14.06
CA MET A 210 8.20 14.50 -14.20
C MET A 210 8.08 15.99 -14.57
N GLU A 211 8.82 16.88 -13.89
CA GLU A 211 8.85 18.32 -14.21
C GLU A 211 9.36 18.59 -15.63
N CYS A 212 10.48 17.99 -16.00
CA CYS A 212 11.09 18.14 -17.33
C CYS A 212 10.16 17.66 -18.44
N ARG A 213 9.34 16.64 -18.18
CA ARG A 213 8.32 16.15 -19.13
C ARG A 213 7.01 16.95 -19.08
N GLY A 214 6.92 17.97 -18.23
CA GLY A 214 5.75 18.84 -18.09
C GLY A 214 4.51 18.10 -17.58
N TYR A 215 4.69 17.09 -16.73
CA TYR A 215 3.57 16.36 -16.16
C TYR A 215 2.94 17.11 -14.98
N GLU A 216 1.61 17.30 -15.04
CA GLU A 216 0.86 17.91 -13.95
C GLU A 216 0.68 16.95 -12.77
N TYR A 217 1.14 17.39 -11.60
CA TYR A 217 0.92 16.66 -10.36
C TYR A 217 -0.57 16.52 -10.06
N ASN A 218 -0.96 15.28 -9.82
CA ASN A 218 -2.29 14.92 -9.38
C ASN A 218 -2.29 14.60 -7.87
N ARG A 219 -3.47 14.47 -7.25
CA ARG A 219 -3.64 14.01 -5.86
C ARG A 219 -2.63 12.94 -5.40
N TYR A 220 -2.43 11.87 -6.18
CA TYR A 220 -1.57 10.78 -5.78
C TYR A 220 -0.12 11.22 -5.66
N HIS A 221 0.34 12.11 -6.55
CA HIS A 221 1.68 12.68 -6.49
C HIS A 221 1.90 13.44 -5.17
N HIS A 222 1.03 14.40 -4.86
CA HIS A 222 1.16 15.19 -3.62
C HIS A 222 1.11 14.32 -2.36
N VAL A 223 0.23 13.31 -2.30
CA VAL A 223 0.19 12.37 -1.17
C VAL A 223 1.48 11.54 -1.08
N SER A 224 2.00 11.08 -2.22
CA SER A 224 3.29 10.39 -2.27
C SER A 224 4.45 11.29 -1.84
N LEU A 225 4.41 12.58 -2.16
CA LEU A 225 5.42 13.56 -1.78
C LEU A 225 5.41 13.84 -0.26
N ILE A 226 4.23 14.01 0.35
CA ILE A 226 4.08 14.07 1.81
C ILE A 226 4.68 12.81 2.47
N HIS A 227 4.35 11.63 1.92
CA HIS A 227 4.90 10.37 2.43
C HIS A 227 6.42 10.26 2.25
N TYR A 228 6.95 10.75 1.14
CA TYR A 228 8.39 10.79 0.84
C TYR A 228 9.15 11.60 1.89
N PHE A 229 8.74 12.84 2.18
CA PHE A 229 9.39 13.65 3.21
C PHE A 229 9.26 13.03 4.60
N GLY A 230 8.12 12.40 4.91
CA GLY A 230 7.97 11.64 6.15
C GLY A 230 8.82 10.36 6.24
N LEU A 231 9.24 9.77 5.12
CA LEU A 231 10.25 8.70 5.10
C LEU A 231 11.68 9.23 5.24
N LYS A 232 11.92 10.45 4.74
CA LYS A 232 13.19 11.18 4.88
C LYS A 232 13.39 11.80 6.27
N MET A 233 12.36 11.74 7.13
CA MET A 233 12.34 12.37 8.46
C MET A 233 12.46 13.90 8.38
N ASP A 234 11.87 14.49 7.34
CA ASP A 234 11.86 15.93 7.09
C ASP A 234 10.45 16.51 7.32
N SER A 235 10.24 17.07 8.51
CA SER A 235 8.95 17.62 8.92
C SER A 235 8.61 18.94 8.22
N ASN A 236 9.60 19.72 7.80
CA ASN A 236 9.40 20.93 7.02
C ASN A 236 9.00 20.57 5.58
N GLY A 237 9.68 19.60 4.96
CA GLY A 237 9.28 19.05 3.67
C GLY A 237 7.86 18.48 3.69
N ILE A 238 7.43 17.82 4.78
CA ILE A 238 6.02 17.39 4.95
C ILE A 238 5.05 18.58 4.89
N ARG A 239 5.35 19.65 5.64
CA ARG A 239 4.51 20.86 5.67
C ARG A 239 4.48 21.57 4.32
N ALA A 240 5.63 21.68 3.65
CA ALA A 240 5.76 22.26 2.31
C ALA A 240 4.95 21.46 1.28
N ALA A 241 5.07 20.12 1.26
CA ALA A 241 4.29 19.26 0.36
C ALA A 241 2.78 19.30 0.63
N TYR A 242 2.37 19.44 1.91
CA TYR A 242 0.97 19.64 2.27
C TYR A 242 0.45 21.00 1.80
N LYS A 243 1.24 22.06 1.98
CA LYS A 243 0.91 23.42 1.54
C LYS A 243 0.76 23.47 0.02
N ASP A 244 1.72 22.90 -0.72
CA ASP A 244 1.68 22.77 -2.17
C ASP A 244 0.41 22.03 -2.65
N MET A 245 0.02 20.94 -1.99
CA MET A 245 -1.24 20.24 -2.29
C MET A 245 -2.48 21.14 -2.11
N VAL A 246 -2.51 21.95 -1.06
CA VAL A 246 -3.61 22.89 -0.79
C VAL A 246 -3.65 24.01 -1.84
N GLU A 247 -2.48 24.55 -2.20
CA GLU A 247 -2.32 25.63 -3.18
C GLU A 247 -2.64 25.15 -4.61
N ALA A 248 -2.31 23.90 -4.94
CA ALA A 248 -2.72 23.22 -6.18
C ALA A 248 -4.23 22.95 -6.27
N GLY A 249 -4.98 23.27 -5.21
CA GLY A 249 -6.42 23.15 -5.11
C GLY A 249 -6.94 21.72 -5.02
N GLU A 250 -6.11 20.79 -4.56
CA GLU A 250 -6.52 19.42 -4.31
C GLU A 250 -7.37 19.31 -3.03
N MET A 251 -8.38 18.45 -3.08
CA MET A 251 -9.29 18.23 -1.95
C MET A 251 -8.56 17.56 -0.77
N ILE A 252 -8.59 18.14 0.42
CA ILE A 252 -8.01 17.50 1.61
C ILE A 252 -9.04 16.55 2.21
N ASP A 253 -8.65 15.29 2.43
CA ASP A 253 -9.47 14.26 3.08
C ASP A 253 -8.72 13.59 4.23
N THR A 254 -9.39 12.70 4.97
CA THR A 254 -8.79 11.94 6.09
C THR A 254 -7.52 11.17 5.68
N VAL A 255 -7.40 10.71 4.43
CA VAL A 255 -6.19 10.00 3.97
C VAL A 255 -4.99 10.92 3.92
N VAL A 256 -5.16 12.13 3.39
CA VAL A 256 -4.09 13.15 3.35
C VAL A 256 -3.64 13.50 4.75
N LEU A 257 -4.58 13.79 5.67
CA LEU A 257 -4.25 14.17 7.04
C LEU A 257 -3.60 13.03 7.82
N ASN A 258 -4.06 11.78 7.64
CA ASN A 258 -3.39 10.62 8.22
C ASN A 258 -1.97 10.43 7.66
N CYS A 259 -1.73 10.78 6.40
CA CYS A 259 -0.39 10.75 5.81
C CYS A 259 0.53 11.80 6.47
N VAL A 260 0.01 13.01 6.69
CA VAL A 260 0.74 14.08 7.42
C VAL A 260 1.00 13.66 8.86
N ILE A 261 -0.02 13.22 9.61
CA ILE A 261 0.11 12.71 10.99
C ILE A 261 1.16 11.61 11.05
N SER A 262 1.09 10.62 10.16
CA SER A 262 2.09 9.54 10.12
C SER A 262 3.51 10.07 9.87
N GLY A 263 3.68 11.08 9.02
CA GLY A 263 4.96 11.71 8.77
C GLY A 263 5.49 12.49 9.97
N LEU A 264 4.67 13.33 10.59
CA LEU A 264 5.02 14.11 11.78
C LEU A 264 5.38 13.22 12.97
N LEU A 265 4.60 12.16 13.21
CA LEU A 265 4.92 11.15 14.24
C LEU A 265 6.26 10.47 13.94
N ARG A 266 6.55 10.13 12.68
CA ARG A 266 7.86 9.57 12.32
C ARG A 266 8.99 10.53 12.67
N CYS A 267 8.82 11.82 12.41
CA CYS A 267 9.79 12.88 12.71
C CYS A 267 9.95 13.19 14.21
N GLY A 268 9.09 12.64 15.08
CA GLY A 268 9.08 12.98 16.50
C GLY A 268 8.47 14.35 16.80
N GLU A 269 7.52 14.80 15.97
CA GLU A 269 6.75 16.01 16.22
C GLU A 269 5.33 15.67 16.66
N GLU A 270 5.23 15.02 17.83
CA GLU A 270 3.98 14.54 18.40
C GLU A 270 2.97 15.68 18.60
N SER A 271 3.41 16.84 19.10
CA SER A 271 2.53 17.98 19.36
C SER A 271 1.85 18.50 18.08
N ALA A 272 2.57 18.53 16.95
CA ALA A 272 2.02 18.94 15.67
C ALA A 272 1.05 17.89 15.09
N ALA A 273 1.37 16.60 15.29
CA ALA A 273 0.49 15.49 14.91
C ALA A 273 -0.81 15.50 15.71
N GLU A 274 -0.74 15.67 17.03
CA GLU A 274 -1.90 15.79 17.92
C GLU A 274 -2.75 17.02 17.59
N LEU A 275 -2.13 18.17 17.31
CA LEU A 275 -2.87 19.36 16.91
C LEU A 275 -3.60 19.16 15.57
N THR A 276 -2.99 18.43 14.62
CA THR A 276 -3.65 18.05 13.36
C THR A 276 -4.84 17.13 13.62
N TYR A 277 -4.70 16.18 14.54
CA TYR A 277 -5.78 15.30 14.99
C TYR A 277 -6.93 16.05 15.66
N GLU A 278 -6.63 16.97 16.58
CA GLU A 278 -7.65 17.79 17.25
C GLU A 278 -8.39 18.68 16.25
N ARG A 279 -7.70 19.19 15.22
CA ARG A 279 -8.35 19.93 14.13
C ARG A 279 -9.26 19.05 13.28
N MET A 280 -8.87 17.80 13.01
CA MET A 280 -9.77 16.81 12.38
C MET A 280 -11.03 16.58 13.21
N LYS A 281 -10.90 16.53 14.54
CA LYS A 281 -12.02 16.33 15.46
C LYS A 281 -12.93 17.55 15.57
N SER A 282 -12.35 18.74 15.68
CA SER A 282 -13.08 20.02 15.83
C SER A 282 -13.96 20.38 14.62
N GLY A 283 -13.72 19.76 13.46
CA GLY A 283 -14.56 19.89 12.28
C GLY A 283 -15.93 19.20 12.39
N HIS A 284 -16.25 18.52 13.50
CA HIS A 284 -17.48 17.74 13.65
C HIS A 284 -17.99 17.58 15.10
N GLU A 285 -19.32 17.60 15.29
CA GLU A 285 -20.04 17.09 16.48
C GLU A 285 -20.13 15.56 16.43
N MET A 286 -19.09 14.83 16.86
CA MET A 286 -18.99 13.35 16.94
C MET A 286 -20.19 12.53 16.41
N ALA A 287 -20.20 12.18 15.11
CA ALA A 287 -21.22 11.28 14.55
C ALA A 287 -20.87 9.82 14.89
N PRO A 288 -21.81 9.03 15.42
CA PRO A 288 -21.56 7.65 15.87
C PRO A 288 -21.49 6.61 14.74
N ASN A 289 -21.40 7.00 13.46
CA ASN A 289 -21.35 6.05 12.34
C ASN A 289 -20.32 6.49 11.30
N ILE A 290 -19.08 6.02 11.47
CA ILE A 290 -18.04 6.06 10.45
C ILE A 290 -18.29 4.88 9.50
N PRO A 291 -18.64 5.09 8.21
CA PRO A 291 -18.85 3.98 7.30
C PRO A 291 -17.53 3.23 7.08
N ASP A 292 -17.57 1.92 7.30
CA ASP A 292 -16.47 1.01 7.01
C ASP A 292 -16.05 1.17 5.54
N ARG A 293 -14.82 1.62 5.31
CA ARG A 293 -14.31 1.90 3.96
C ARG A 293 -13.98 0.57 3.28
N ASP A 294 -15.01 -0.05 2.70
CA ASP A 294 -14.81 -1.13 1.72
C ASP A 294 -13.92 -0.61 0.57
N TYR A 295 -13.08 -1.49 0.02
CA TYR A 295 -12.18 -1.20 -1.09
C TYR A 295 -12.92 -0.58 -2.28
N GLY A 296 -14.16 -1.01 -2.51
CA GLY A 296 -15.02 -0.45 -3.55
C GLY A 296 -15.44 1.00 -3.29
N MET A 297 -15.79 1.32 -2.04
CA MET A 297 -16.11 2.68 -1.62
C MET A 297 -14.89 3.58 -1.68
N GLY A 298 -13.70 3.10 -1.33
CA GLY A 298 -12.45 3.87 -1.45
C GLY A 298 -12.18 4.36 -2.88
N ARG A 299 -12.44 3.54 -3.91
CA ARG A 299 -12.28 3.95 -5.32
C ARG A 299 -13.33 4.96 -5.75
N VAL A 300 -14.56 4.83 -5.28
CA VAL A 300 -15.65 5.79 -5.56
C VAL A 300 -15.33 7.14 -4.92
N ILE A 301 -14.95 7.14 -3.64
CA ILE A 301 -14.53 8.35 -2.90
C ILE A 301 -13.39 9.04 -3.64
N THR A 302 -12.37 8.30 -4.06
CA THR A 302 -11.23 8.89 -4.79
C THR A 302 -11.66 9.56 -6.10
N LYS A 303 -12.61 8.96 -6.83
CA LYS A 303 -13.16 9.58 -8.05
C LYS A 303 -13.96 10.83 -7.75
N VAL A 304 -14.76 10.84 -6.67
CA VAL A 304 -15.51 12.01 -6.23
C VAL A 304 -14.57 13.15 -5.83
N LEU A 305 -13.50 12.84 -5.08
CA LEU A 305 -12.47 13.82 -4.72
C LEU A 305 -11.82 14.43 -5.97
N MET A 306 -11.42 13.61 -6.94
CA MET A 306 -10.86 14.11 -8.21
C MET A 306 -11.89 14.94 -9.00
N MET A 307 -13.18 14.58 -8.95
CA MET A 307 -14.25 15.36 -9.57
C MET A 307 -14.37 16.72 -8.90
N PHE A 308 -14.38 16.77 -7.57
CA PHE A 308 -14.42 18.01 -6.79
C PHE A 308 -13.19 18.89 -7.05
N THR A 309 -11.98 18.30 -7.09
CA THR A 309 -10.77 19.01 -7.51
C THR A 309 -10.97 19.65 -8.90
N ARG A 310 -11.45 18.90 -9.90
CA ARG A 310 -11.66 19.42 -11.25
C ARG A 310 -12.70 20.55 -11.30
N ILE A 311 -13.77 20.44 -10.51
CA ILE A 311 -14.79 21.49 -10.40
C ILE A 311 -14.17 22.73 -9.74
N GLY A 312 -13.45 22.57 -8.62
CA GLY A 312 -12.78 23.65 -7.92
C GLY A 312 -11.72 24.36 -8.78
N LYS A 313 -10.95 23.63 -9.60
CA LYS A 313 -9.99 24.22 -10.55
C LYS A 313 -10.66 25.05 -11.64
N LYS A 314 -11.88 24.68 -12.08
CA LYS A 314 -12.67 25.45 -13.05
C LYS A 314 -13.43 26.61 -12.42
N HIS A 315 -13.84 26.44 -11.16
CA HIS A 315 -14.70 27.34 -10.39
C HIS A 315 -14.07 27.55 -9.00
N PRO A 316 -13.05 28.42 -8.88
CA PRO A 316 -12.34 28.63 -7.62
C PRO A 316 -13.25 29.04 -6.44
N GLU A 317 -14.38 29.69 -6.73
CA GLU A 317 -15.42 30.06 -5.77
C GLU A 317 -16.07 28.85 -5.08
N LEU A 318 -16.12 27.70 -5.76
CA LEU A 318 -16.71 26.46 -5.23
C LEU A 318 -15.71 25.63 -4.42
N GLN A 319 -14.40 25.91 -4.51
CA GLN A 319 -13.36 25.12 -3.85
C GLN A 319 -13.53 25.10 -2.32
N LYS A 320 -13.70 26.26 -1.69
CA LYS A 320 -13.89 26.36 -0.23
C LYS A 320 -15.21 25.70 0.23
N PRO A 321 -16.37 25.95 -0.41
CA PRO A 321 -17.60 25.21 -0.13
C PRO A 321 -17.46 23.69 -0.24
N LEU A 322 -16.85 23.19 -1.34
CA LEU A 322 -16.64 21.77 -1.54
C LEU A 322 -15.72 21.18 -0.45
N GLN A 323 -14.67 21.91 -0.06
CA GLN A 323 -13.78 21.48 1.02
C GLN A 323 -14.49 21.41 2.38
N LYS A 324 -15.41 22.34 2.66
CA LYS A 324 -16.24 22.31 3.87
C LYS A 324 -17.24 21.14 3.88
N GLN A 325 -17.69 20.68 2.70
CA GLN A 325 -18.52 19.47 2.60
C GLN A 325 -17.73 18.18 2.85
N MET A 326 -16.39 18.23 2.83
CA MET A 326 -15.57 17.07 3.18
C MET A 326 -15.65 16.81 4.68
N GLN A 327 -16.23 15.66 5.02
CA GLN A 327 -16.22 15.15 6.38
C GLN A 327 -14.82 14.67 6.72
N LEU A 328 -14.09 15.49 7.46
CA LEU A 328 -12.82 15.12 8.06
C LEU A 328 -13.12 14.54 9.44
N SER A 329 -12.96 13.24 9.59
CA SER A 329 -13.08 12.58 10.90
C SER A 329 -11.91 11.63 11.12
N PRO A 330 -11.41 11.49 12.37
CA PRO A 330 -10.55 10.39 12.73
C PRO A 330 -11.22 9.05 12.42
N ASN A 331 -10.43 8.07 11.99
CA ASN A 331 -10.89 6.72 11.72
C ASN A 331 -9.97 5.69 12.36
N LEU A 332 -10.26 4.41 12.20
CA LEU A 332 -9.43 3.31 12.72
C LEU A 332 -7.95 3.46 12.34
N HIS A 333 -7.65 3.95 11.13
CA HIS A 333 -6.27 4.18 10.72
C HIS A 333 -5.61 5.31 11.53
N THR A 334 -6.32 6.41 11.78
CA THR A 334 -5.84 7.52 12.62
C THR A 334 -5.45 7.05 14.01
N TYR A 335 -6.34 6.32 14.71
CA TYR A 335 -6.05 5.79 16.04
C TYR A 335 -4.92 4.77 16.03
N LYS A 336 -4.86 3.92 14.98
CA LYS A 336 -3.75 2.97 14.82
C LYS A 336 -2.40 3.70 14.76
N LEU A 337 -2.29 4.83 14.05
CA LEU A 337 -1.04 5.59 13.94
C LEU A 337 -0.56 6.06 15.32
N PHE A 338 -1.45 6.65 16.12
CA PHE A 338 -1.11 7.12 17.46
C PHE A 338 -0.78 5.97 18.42
N VAL A 339 -1.61 4.92 18.45
CA VAL A 339 -1.34 3.75 19.30
C VAL A 339 -0.02 3.10 18.92
N GLU A 340 0.27 2.90 17.64
CA GLU A 340 1.53 2.31 17.18
C GLU A 340 2.75 3.19 17.55
N HIS A 341 2.64 4.51 17.41
CA HIS A 341 3.72 5.44 17.77
C HIS A 341 3.97 5.47 19.28
N TYR A 342 2.94 5.73 20.08
CA TYR A 342 3.08 5.84 21.53
C TYR A 342 3.40 4.49 22.18
N SER A 343 2.92 3.37 21.65
CA SER A 343 3.25 2.06 22.21
C SER A 343 4.66 1.59 21.85
N VAL A 344 5.06 1.70 20.57
CA VAL A 344 6.32 1.10 20.10
C VAL A 344 7.49 2.07 20.24
N LYS A 345 7.33 3.33 19.84
CA LYS A 345 8.44 4.30 19.80
C LYS A 345 8.61 5.04 21.12
N VAL A 346 7.55 5.64 21.65
CA VAL A 346 7.64 6.54 22.82
C VAL A 346 7.57 5.77 24.14
N GLY A 347 6.72 4.74 24.21
CA GLY A 347 6.46 3.99 25.45
C GLY A 347 5.47 4.68 26.41
N ASP A 348 4.78 5.74 25.97
CA ASP A 348 3.79 6.47 26.77
C ASP A 348 2.46 5.70 26.81
N LEU A 349 2.27 4.92 27.89
CA LEU A 349 1.08 4.11 28.06
C LEU A 349 -0.17 4.95 28.38
N ALA A 350 -0.02 6.11 29.03
CA ALA A 350 -1.13 6.98 29.37
C ALA A 350 -1.81 7.53 28.10
N LYS A 351 -1.01 7.99 27.12
CA LYS A 351 -1.51 8.39 25.80
C LYS A 351 -2.14 7.22 25.06
N VAL A 352 -1.53 6.04 25.09
CA VAL A 352 -2.13 4.84 24.49
C VAL A 352 -3.51 4.55 25.08
N ALA A 353 -3.65 4.58 26.40
CA ALA A 353 -4.93 4.38 27.09
C ALA A 353 -5.96 5.44 26.68
N GLN A 354 -5.57 6.72 26.63
CA GLN A 354 -6.44 7.81 26.18
C GLN A 354 -7.04 7.54 24.79
N PHE A 355 -6.22 7.14 23.81
CA PHE A 355 -6.71 6.84 22.46
C PHE A 355 -7.59 5.58 22.42
N LEU A 356 -7.30 4.55 23.22
CA LEU A 356 -8.13 3.34 23.30
C LEU A 356 -9.49 3.62 23.95
N ASP A 357 -9.53 4.45 25.00
CA ASP A 357 -10.78 4.87 25.64
C ASP A 357 -11.63 5.71 24.71
N GLU A 358 -11.01 6.60 23.92
CA GLU A 358 -11.72 7.36 22.89
C GLU A 358 -12.27 6.46 21.77
N MET A 359 -11.49 5.46 21.33
CA MET A 359 -11.99 4.45 20.38
C MET A 359 -13.22 3.71 20.92
N LYS A 360 -13.19 3.33 22.20
CA LYS A 360 -14.31 2.66 22.88
C LYS A 360 -15.53 3.57 22.97
N PHE A 361 -15.35 4.83 23.35
CA PHE A 361 -16.42 5.83 23.41
C PHE A 361 -17.08 6.05 22.03
N LEU A 362 -16.26 6.13 20.98
CA LEU A 362 -16.70 6.29 19.59
C LEU A 362 -17.20 5.00 18.94
N LYS A 363 -17.19 3.87 19.66
CA LYS A 363 -17.57 2.55 19.16
C LYS A 363 -16.80 2.14 17.89
N ILE A 364 -15.53 2.55 17.79
CA ILE A 364 -14.66 2.15 16.69
C ILE A 364 -14.18 0.71 16.99
N PRO A 365 -14.33 -0.24 16.04
CA PRO A 365 -13.96 -1.63 16.28
C PRO A 365 -12.45 -1.76 16.50
N ILE A 366 -12.06 -2.47 17.56
CA ILE A 366 -10.65 -2.76 17.86
C ILE A 366 -10.18 -3.89 16.93
N HIS A 367 -9.21 -3.59 16.07
CA HIS A 367 -8.64 -4.55 15.14
C HIS A 367 -7.39 -5.23 15.73
N ALA A 368 -7.08 -6.46 15.31
CA ALA A 368 -5.91 -7.24 15.72
C ALA A 368 -4.56 -6.49 15.61
N THR A 369 -4.47 -5.47 14.75
CA THR A 369 -3.25 -4.67 14.58
C THR A 369 -2.96 -3.74 15.76
N ILE A 370 -3.98 -3.39 16.54
CA ILE A 370 -3.82 -2.60 17.77
C ILE A 370 -3.13 -3.46 18.82
N PHE A 371 -3.63 -4.67 19.06
CA PHE A 371 -3.00 -5.66 19.94
C PHE A 371 -1.56 -5.97 19.52
N LEU A 372 -1.30 -6.13 18.21
CA LEU A 372 0.07 -6.29 17.70
C LEU A 372 0.99 -5.13 18.11
N SER A 373 0.49 -3.90 18.08
CA SER A 373 1.25 -2.70 18.45
C SER A 373 1.47 -2.61 19.96
N LEU A 374 0.48 -3.02 20.76
CA LEU A 374 0.61 -3.13 22.21
C LEU A 374 1.66 -4.17 22.61
N PHE A 375 1.63 -5.38 22.05
CA PHE A 375 2.61 -6.41 22.35
C PHE A 375 4.04 -6.01 21.96
N LYS A 376 4.21 -5.30 20.84
CA LYS A 376 5.50 -4.67 20.50
C LYS A 376 5.94 -3.65 21.55
N GLY A 377 5.00 -2.88 22.09
CA GLY A 377 5.25 -1.94 23.19
C GLY A 377 5.71 -2.65 24.46
N PHE A 378 4.99 -3.67 24.92
CA PHE A 378 5.40 -4.52 26.05
C PHE A 378 6.78 -5.15 25.85
N TYR A 379 7.07 -5.63 24.64
CA TYR A 379 8.40 -6.17 24.34
C TYR A 379 9.52 -5.11 24.42
N SER A 380 9.23 -3.88 24.01
CA SER A 380 10.24 -2.82 23.92
C SER A 380 10.46 -2.10 25.25
N HIS A 381 9.38 -1.85 26.00
CA HIS A 381 9.37 -1.00 27.20
C HIS A 381 9.04 -1.76 28.49
N GLY A 382 8.75 -3.06 28.42
CA GLY A 382 8.48 -3.91 29.58
C GLY A 382 9.71 -4.66 30.11
N GLY A 383 9.50 -5.42 31.20
CA GLY A 383 10.49 -6.36 31.74
C GLY A 383 11.52 -5.77 32.72
N PHE A 384 11.28 -4.59 33.28
CA PHE A 384 12.10 -4.02 34.35
C PHE A 384 11.23 -3.46 35.49
N THR A 385 11.81 -3.39 36.70
CA THR A 385 11.11 -2.95 37.91
C THR A 385 10.68 -1.48 37.80
N GLY A 386 9.40 -1.22 38.00
CA GLY A 386 8.82 0.13 37.86
C GLY A 386 8.38 0.52 36.45
N SER A 387 8.47 -0.38 35.47
CA SER A 387 7.87 -0.14 34.14
C SER A 387 6.36 -0.05 34.24
N GLU A 388 5.77 0.95 33.58
CA GLU A 388 4.34 1.04 33.37
C GLU A 388 3.80 -0.12 32.50
N TRP A 389 4.66 -0.75 31.70
CA TRP A 389 4.34 -1.92 30.88
C TRP A 389 4.48 -3.20 31.71
N SER A 390 3.65 -3.31 32.76
CA SER A 390 3.70 -4.40 33.73
C SER A 390 3.04 -5.69 33.25
N GLU A 391 3.43 -6.81 33.86
CA GLU A 391 2.82 -8.13 33.64
C GLU A 391 1.29 -8.12 33.83
N GLN A 392 0.79 -7.50 34.90
CA GLN A 392 -0.66 -7.40 35.16
C GLN A 392 -1.42 -6.71 34.00
N ARG A 393 -0.80 -5.68 33.39
CA ARG A 393 -1.38 -4.97 32.25
C ARG A 393 -1.30 -5.81 30.98
N LEU A 394 -0.22 -6.57 30.79
CA LEU A 394 -0.09 -7.52 29.68
C LEU A 394 -1.18 -8.59 29.73
N GLU A 395 -1.44 -9.17 30.91
CA GLU A 395 -2.53 -10.12 31.11
C GLU A 395 -3.90 -9.51 30.76
N GLY A 396 -4.15 -8.26 31.17
CA GLY A 396 -5.37 -7.54 30.83
C GLY A 396 -5.55 -7.38 29.31
N VAL A 397 -4.47 -7.05 28.59
CA VAL A 397 -4.47 -6.93 27.12
C VAL A 397 -4.71 -8.28 26.45
N LEU A 398 -4.09 -9.36 26.93
CA LEU A 398 -4.31 -10.72 26.43
C LEU A 398 -5.77 -11.16 26.63
N LYS A 399 -6.34 -10.96 27.82
CA LYS A 399 -7.75 -11.26 28.12
C LYS A 399 -8.70 -10.48 27.21
N ALA A 400 -8.46 -9.18 27.02
CA ALA A 400 -9.25 -8.35 26.11
C ALA A 400 -9.16 -8.83 24.65
N MET A 401 -7.99 -9.31 24.22
CA MET A 401 -7.79 -9.89 22.89
C MET A 401 -8.57 -11.20 22.72
N TYR A 402 -8.54 -12.09 23.72
CA TYR A 402 -9.30 -13.34 23.69
C TYR A 402 -10.80 -13.08 23.67
N GLN A 403 -11.29 -12.16 24.50
CA GLN A 403 -12.69 -11.75 24.51
C GLN A 403 -13.12 -11.19 23.14
N ALA A 404 -12.32 -10.31 22.53
CA ALA A 404 -12.61 -9.75 21.21
C ALA A 404 -12.70 -10.83 20.11
N ARG A 405 -11.94 -11.92 20.25
CA ARG A 405 -12.00 -13.07 19.35
C ARG A 405 -13.23 -13.94 19.62
N ASP A 406 -13.51 -14.24 20.88
CA ASP A 406 -14.61 -15.10 21.30
C ASP A 406 -15.97 -14.46 20.97
N GLU A 407 -16.09 -13.14 21.07
CA GLU A 407 -17.25 -12.35 20.61
C GLU A 407 -17.43 -12.34 19.08
N SER A 408 -16.56 -13.03 18.33
CA SER A 408 -16.63 -13.19 16.87
C SER A 408 -16.73 -11.87 16.11
N ILE A 409 -16.01 -10.84 16.58
CA ILE A 409 -15.96 -9.54 15.92
C ILE A 409 -15.48 -9.76 14.47
N ARG A 410 -16.32 -9.38 13.51
CA ARG A 410 -16.07 -9.61 12.08
C ARG A 410 -14.71 -9.04 11.67
N GLY A 411 -13.83 -9.89 11.15
CA GLY A 411 -12.50 -9.49 10.67
C GLY A 411 -11.39 -9.54 11.72
N PHE A 412 -11.67 -9.94 12.96
CA PHE A 412 -10.65 -10.15 13.97
C PHE A 412 -9.98 -11.52 13.80
N ALA A 413 -8.83 -11.54 13.11
CA ALA A 413 -8.05 -12.76 12.90
C ALA A 413 -6.76 -12.77 13.74
N ILE A 414 -6.57 -13.84 14.51
CA ILE A 414 -5.33 -14.08 15.25
C ILE A 414 -4.36 -14.76 14.28
N ASN A 415 -3.57 -13.92 13.62
CA ASN A 415 -2.58 -14.36 12.65
C ASN A 415 -1.24 -14.70 13.32
N ARG A 416 -0.38 -15.33 12.54
CA ARG A 416 0.98 -15.73 12.92
C ARG A 416 1.79 -14.64 13.62
N TRP A 417 1.79 -13.41 13.10
CA TRP A 417 2.61 -12.34 13.67
C TRP A 417 2.08 -11.84 14.99
N LEU A 418 0.75 -11.84 15.19
CA LEU A 418 0.15 -11.49 16.47
C LEU A 418 0.60 -12.46 17.57
N VAL A 419 0.58 -13.76 17.28
CA VAL A 419 1.05 -14.82 18.19
C VAL A 419 2.52 -14.63 18.55
N ILE A 420 3.39 -14.49 17.56
CA ILE A 420 4.83 -14.33 17.79
C ILE A 420 5.12 -13.13 18.72
N TRP A 421 4.46 -11.99 18.49
CA TRP A 421 4.67 -10.80 19.31
C TRP A 421 4.05 -10.91 20.71
N ALA A 422 2.91 -11.59 20.85
CA ALA A 422 2.33 -11.89 22.17
C ALA A 422 3.27 -12.76 23.02
N LEU A 423 3.83 -13.84 22.43
CA LEU A 423 4.78 -14.72 23.11
C LEU A 423 6.07 -13.98 23.49
N ARG A 424 6.59 -13.13 22.60
CA ARG A 424 7.76 -12.28 22.89
C ARG A 424 7.49 -11.29 24.02
N ALA A 425 6.31 -10.67 24.05
CA ALA A 425 5.90 -9.77 25.12
C ALA A 425 5.81 -10.50 26.46
N ALA A 426 5.19 -11.69 26.48
CA ALA A 426 5.10 -12.55 27.67
C ALA A 426 6.50 -12.94 28.17
N LYS A 427 7.38 -13.43 27.28
CA LYS A 427 8.77 -13.79 27.65
C LYS A 427 9.55 -12.60 28.22
N LYS A 428 9.27 -11.39 27.75
CA LYS A 428 9.94 -10.17 28.20
C LYS A 428 9.44 -9.70 29.57
N CYS A 429 8.13 -9.76 29.80
CA CYS A 429 7.50 -9.18 30.99
C CYS A 429 7.31 -10.18 32.13
N SER A 430 7.35 -11.48 31.83
CA SER A 430 6.90 -12.58 32.70
C SER A 430 7.84 -13.80 32.63
N SER A 431 7.40 -14.94 33.18
CA SER A 431 8.16 -16.20 33.25
C SER A 431 7.95 -17.12 32.03
N ASN A 432 8.77 -18.17 31.89
CA ASN A 432 8.59 -19.19 30.85
C ASN A 432 7.26 -19.94 30.95
N GLU A 433 6.74 -20.11 32.16
CA GLU A 433 5.45 -20.79 32.39
C GLU A 433 4.32 -19.99 31.74
N THR A 434 4.29 -18.67 31.93
CA THR A 434 3.29 -17.79 31.32
C THR A 434 3.34 -17.81 29.79
N VAL A 435 4.53 -18.00 29.18
CA VAL A 435 4.67 -18.09 27.73
C VAL A 435 3.95 -19.33 27.18
N ILE A 436 4.04 -20.45 27.89
CA ILE A 436 3.36 -21.70 27.53
C ILE A 436 1.86 -21.53 27.70
N GLU A 437 1.40 -20.95 28.81
CA GLU A 437 -0.02 -20.67 29.03
C GLU A 437 -0.62 -19.77 27.93
N VAL A 438 0.10 -18.72 27.53
CA VAL A 438 -0.31 -17.84 26.43
C VAL A 438 -0.37 -18.60 25.12
N TYR A 439 0.59 -19.48 24.85
CA TYR A 439 0.59 -20.33 23.66
C TYR A 439 -0.66 -21.21 23.61
N ASP A 440 -0.93 -21.95 24.68
CA ASP A 440 -2.05 -22.91 24.76
C ASP A 440 -3.41 -22.20 24.61
N GLU A 441 -3.57 -21.01 25.17
CA GLU A 441 -4.79 -20.22 25.02
C GLU A 441 -4.95 -19.63 23.61
N MET A 442 -3.85 -19.25 22.95
CA MET A 442 -3.88 -18.76 21.57
C MET A 442 -4.13 -19.88 20.56
N GLU A 443 -3.59 -21.07 20.79
CA GLU A 443 -3.77 -22.24 19.93
C GLU A 443 -5.25 -22.61 19.76
N LYS A 444 -6.02 -22.51 20.84
CA LYS A 444 -7.47 -22.74 20.82
C LYS A 444 -8.24 -21.76 19.93
N ARG A 445 -7.66 -20.59 19.61
CA ARG A 445 -8.38 -19.44 19.04
C ARG A 445 -7.80 -18.92 17.72
N TRP A 446 -6.60 -19.34 17.33
CA TRP A 446 -5.88 -18.77 16.20
C TRP A 446 -6.44 -19.17 14.81
N ASP A 447 -6.15 -18.35 13.80
CA ASP A 447 -6.55 -18.60 12.39
C ASP A 447 -5.38 -19.12 11.55
N ILE A 448 -4.42 -19.82 12.17
CA ILE A 448 -3.19 -20.26 11.50
C ILE A 448 -3.46 -21.59 10.77
N PRO A 449 -3.20 -21.65 9.45
CA PRO A 449 -3.28 -22.90 8.68
C PRO A 449 -2.37 -24.00 9.26
N VAL A 450 -2.83 -25.25 9.20
CA VAL A 450 -2.14 -26.42 9.78
C VAL A 450 -0.71 -26.58 9.25
N ASP A 451 -0.47 -26.24 7.97
CA ASP A 451 0.86 -26.28 7.35
C ASP A 451 1.87 -25.32 7.99
N ARG A 452 1.40 -24.33 8.75
CA ARG A 452 2.23 -23.29 9.38
C ARG A 452 2.35 -23.43 10.89
N GLN A 453 1.67 -24.39 11.50
CA GLN A 453 1.73 -24.64 12.95
C GLN A 453 3.12 -25.14 13.41
N PRO A 454 3.81 -26.07 12.69
CA PRO A 454 5.16 -26.51 13.09
C PRO A 454 6.19 -25.37 13.13
N PHE A 455 6.01 -24.35 12.29
CA PHE A 455 6.85 -23.16 12.31
C PHE A 455 6.64 -22.33 13.59
N ILE A 456 5.42 -22.27 14.10
CA ILE A 456 5.11 -21.54 15.34
C ILE A 456 5.62 -22.29 16.56
N GLU A 457 5.53 -23.62 16.59
CA GLU A 457 6.16 -24.46 17.61
C GLU A 457 7.68 -24.28 17.66
N SER A 458 8.34 -24.24 16.50
CA SER A 458 9.78 -23.96 16.40
C SER A 458 10.14 -22.57 16.96
N ILE A 459 9.30 -21.56 16.70
CA ILE A 459 9.51 -20.22 17.27
C ILE A 459 9.30 -20.22 18.78
N LEU A 460 8.28 -20.92 19.29
CA LEU A 460 8.03 -21.05 20.73
C LEU A 460 9.29 -21.56 21.44
N GLN A 461 9.89 -22.65 20.95
CA GLN A 461 11.14 -23.18 21.51
C GLN A 461 12.26 -22.14 21.46
N THR A 462 12.43 -21.45 20.34
CA THR A 462 13.44 -20.39 20.18
C THR A 462 13.25 -19.22 21.16
N ILE A 463 12.00 -18.87 21.49
CA ILE A 463 11.64 -17.85 22.48
C ILE A 463 11.92 -18.34 23.90
N LEU A 464 11.58 -19.59 24.22
CA LEU A 464 11.84 -20.21 25.53
C LEU A 464 13.35 -20.28 25.81
N ASP A 465 14.15 -20.66 24.82
CA ASP A 465 15.61 -20.72 24.85
C ASP A 465 16.28 -19.33 24.91
N GLY A 466 15.51 -18.25 24.66
CA GLY A 466 15.98 -16.87 24.70
C GLY A 466 16.84 -16.46 23.49
N ALA A 467 16.99 -17.31 22.48
CA ALA A 467 17.76 -17.03 21.27
C ALA A 467 17.10 -15.95 20.39
N ASP A 468 15.76 -15.86 20.40
CA ASP A 468 14.98 -14.88 19.60
C ASP A 468 15.01 -13.46 20.19
N MET A 469 15.50 -13.28 21.42
CA MET A 469 15.50 -11.98 22.12
C MET A 469 16.71 -11.08 21.79
N LYS A 470 17.67 -11.56 20.96
CA LYS A 470 18.95 -10.88 20.69
C LYS A 470 18.96 -9.94 19.48
N SER A 471 17.85 -9.76 18.75
CA SER A 471 17.79 -8.79 17.63
C SER A 471 17.40 -7.40 18.15
N SER A 472 18.40 -6.56 18.40
CA SER A 472 18.25 -5.21 18.98
C SER A 472 17.75 -4.13 18.01
N THR A 473 17.43 -4.46 16.75
CA THR A 473 17.14 -3.43 15.71
C THR A 473 15.83 -3.61 14.97
N GLY A 474 14.98 -4.58 15.33
CA GLY A 474 13.80 -4.90 14.51
C GLY A 474 14.16 -5.35 13.08
N GLN A 475 15.45 -5.51 12.76
CA GLN A 475 15.93 -6.30 11.64
C GLN A 475 15.99 -7.75 12.09
N TRP A 476 14.83 -8.40 12.06
CA TRP A 476 14.78 -9.85 12.00
C TRP A 476 15.16 -10.25 10.57
N GLU A 477 16.43 -10.58 10.34
CA GLU A 477 16.78 -11.49 9.24
C GLU A 477 16.18 -12.84 9.63
N GLY A 478 15.02 -13.17 9.06
CA GLY A 478 14.38 -14.46 9.30
C GLY A 478 15.25 -15.65 8.90
N PRO A 479 14.81 -16.89 9.17
CA PRO A 479 15.48 -18.05 8.61
C PRO A 479 15.56 -17.85 7.11
N SER A 480 16.79 -17.88 6.61
CA SER A 480 17.14 -17.66 5.22
C SER A 480 16.44 -18.71 4.38
N TYR A 481 15.25 -18.41 3.86
CA TYR A 481 14.69 -19.20 2.77
C TYR A 481 15.51 -18.87 1.51
N ARG A 482 16.55 -19.69 1.33
CA ARG A 482 17.38 -19.88 0.13
C ARG A 482 18.03 -18.61 -0.42
N ARG A 483 19.12 -18.18 0.21
CA ARG A 483 20.23 -17.61 -0.56
C ARG A 483 20.82 -18.77 -1.38
N TYR A 484 20.55 -18.81 -2.67
CA TYR A 484 21.46 -19.51 -3.58
C TYR A 484 22.83 -18.84 -3.42
N LYS A 485 23.90 -19.63 -3.28
CA LYS A 485 25.24 -19.11 -3.58
C LYS A 485 25.20 -18.55 -5.00
N LYS A 486 26.01 -17.52 -5.29
CA LYS A 486 26.14 -16.94 -6.65
C LYS A 486 26.49 -17.98 -7.74
N ASP A 487 26.85 -19.20 -7.35
CA ASP A 487 27.17 -20.34 -8.21
C ASP A 487 26.01 -21.33 -8.45
N GLY A 488 24.83 -21.11 -7.86
CA GLY A 488 23.64 -21.92 -8.13
C GLY A 488 23.61 -23.33 -7.50
N THR A 489 24.55 -23.68 -6.62
CA THR A 489 24.53 -24.99 -5.95
C THR A 489 23.75 -24.98 -4.64
N ARG A 490 23.01 -26.07 -4.37
CA ARG A 490 22.23 -26.29 -3.13
C ARG A 490 23.17 -26.73 -2.01
N LEU A 491 23.01 -26.16 -0.81
CA LEU A 491 23.42 -26.81 0.44
C LEU A 491 22.36 -27.84 0.83
#